data_AF-A0A0S2M167-F1
#
_entry.id   AF-A0A0S2M167-F1
#
_cell.length_a   1.000
_cell.length_b   1.000
_cell.length_c   1.000
_cell.angle_alpha   90.00
_cell.angle_beta   90.00
_cell.angle_gamma   90.00
#
_symmetry.space_group_name_H-M   'P 1'
#
loop_
_entity.id
_entity.type
_entity.pdbx_description
1 polymer ?
#
loop_
_entity_poly.entity_id
_entity_poly.type
_entity_poly.pdbx_seq_one_letter_code
_entity_poly.pdbx_strand_id
1 'polypeptide(L)'
;MNLPSNMSWLLDDALLVGVPLIAALAASLLYPAWLALRGDWRSWTVAPPILTLRKKLPINHYPFTLLCAGLAILAVMPSLLFEALNWEQARKFMWTVPFWIPGIPCVLSVYWWPPRLGPAWYRRWRAAGGVTSVLPWTAAEIAAAAALPESRRKARILRNIDVSKAFVERALTRGA
;
A
#
# COMPACT_ATOMS: atom_id res chain seq x y z
N MET A 1 -30.18 -23.76 8.05
CA MET A 1 -29.77 -25.18 8.00
C MET A 1 -28.93 -25.41 9.25
N ASN A 2 -29.35 -26.24 10.19
CA ASN A 2 -28.52 -26.54 11.36
C ASN A 2 -27.30 -27.32 10.87
N LEU A 3 -26.11 -26.74 11.03
CA LEU A 3 -24.89 -27.48 10.77
C LEU A 3 -24.85 -28.69 11.71
N PRO A 4 -24.50 -29.88 11.21
CA PRO A 4 -24.27 -31.04 12.07
C PRO A 4 -23.30 -30.66 13.19
N SER A 5 -23.57 -31.07 14.44
CA SER A 5 -22.75 -30.74 15.62
C SER A 5 -21.28 -31.16 15.48
N ASN A 6 -21.00 -32.10 14.59
CA ASN A 6 -19.70 -32.59 14.17
C ASN A 6 -18.97 -31.69 13.13
N MET A 7 -19.52 -30.52 12.77
CA MET A 7 -18.87 -29.53 11.89
C MET A 7 -18.75 -28.13 12.52
N SER A 8 -19.11 -27.94 13.78
CA SER A 8 -18.95 -26.64 14.47
C SER A 8 -17.48 -26.23 14.59
N TRP A 9 -16.58 -27.21 14.77
CA TRP A 9 -15.13 -26.99 14.84
C TRP A 9 -14.54 -26.35 13.57
N LEU A 10 -15.13 -26.59 12.39
CA LEU A 10 -14.67 -25.95 11.14
C LEU A 10 -14.96 -24.45 11.12
N LEU A 11 -16.09 -24.02 11.71
CA LEU A 11 -16.40 -22.61 11.89
C LEU A 11 -15.54 -21.99 12.98
N ASP A 12 -15.30 -22.72 14.07
CA ASP A 12 -14.43 -22.26 15.15
C ASP A 12 -12.99 -22.09 14.67
N ASP A 13 -12.43 -23.05 13.92
CA ASP A 13 -11.08 -22.96 13.34
C ASP A 13 -10.98 -21.87 12.25
N ALA A 14 -12.01 -21.73 11.40
CA ALA A 14 -12.05 -20.66 10.40
C ALA A 14 -12.11 -19.26 11.04
N LEU A 15 -12.80 -19.11 12.18
CA LEU A 15 -12.85 -17.85 12.92
C LEU A 15 -11.58 -17.61 13.73
N LEU A 16 -11.05 -18.64 14.41
CA LEU A 16 -9.86 -18.55 15.28
C LEU A 16 -8.56 -18.40 14.50
N VAL A 17 -8.45 -18.98 13.30
CA VAL A 17 -7.24 -18.93 12.48
C VAL A 17 -7.42 -18.05 11.25
N GLY A 18 -8.57 -18.15 10.58
CA GLY A 18 -8.84 -17.40 9.34
C GLY A 18 -8.96 -15.90 9.56
N VAL A 19 -9.66 -15.44 10.61
CA VAL A 19 -9.81 -14.00 10.88
C VAL A 19 -8.47 -13.35 11.23
N PRO A 20 -7.64 -13.91 12.14
CA PRO A 20 -6.31 -13.36 12.39
C PRO A 20 -5.39 -13.40 11.17
N LEU A 21 -5.45 -14.46 10.36
CA LEU A 21 -4.64 -14.56 9.14
C LEU A 21 -5.03 -13.48 8.11
N ILE A 22 -6.33 -13.25 7.91
CA ILE A 22 -6.83 -12.21 7.00
C ILE A 22 -6.47 -10.82 7.53
N ALA A 23 -6.59 -10.59 8.84
CA ALA A 23 -6.17 -9.35 9.47
C ALA A 23 -4.66 -9.11 9.33
N ALA A 24 -3.83 -10.16 9.53
CA ALA A 24 -2.40 -10.10 9.35
C ALA A 24 -2.02 -9.83 7.88
N LEU A 25 -2.72 -10.44 6.94
CA LEU A 25 -2.56 -10.18 5.51
C LEU A 25 -2.89 -8.73 5.18
N ALA A 26 -4.05 -8.23 5.63
CA ALA A 26 -4.43 -6.82 5.44
C ALA A 26 -3.39 -5.88 6.05
N ALA A 27 -2.93 -6.15 7.28
CA ALA A 27 -1.89 -5.37 7.94
C ALA A 27 -0.56 -5.37 7.17
N SER A 28 -0.17 -6.52 6.60
CA SER A 28 1.07 -6.64 5.81
C SER A 28 1.07 -5.78 4.54
N LEU A 29 -0.12 -5.46 4.00
CA LEU A 29 -0.30 -4.58 2.85
C LEU A 29 -0.46 -3.11 3.28
N LEU A 30 -1.31 -2.86 4.29
CA LEU A 30 -1.65 -1.53 4.75
C LEU A 30 -0.49 -0.83 5.47
N TYR A 31 0.32 -1.55 6.24
CA TYR A 31 1.45 -0.96 6.96
C TYR A 31 2.50 -0.33 6.04
N PRO A 32 3.03 -1.02 5.02
CA PRO A 32 3.95 -0.40 4.06
C PRO A 32 3.29 0.74 3.26
N ALA A 33 2.01 0.59 2.87
CA ALA A 33 1.26 1.66 2.22
C ALA A 33 1.16 2.91 3.11
N TRP A 34 0.86 2.72 4.39
CA TRP A 34 0.77 3.79 5.38
C TRP A 34 2.09 4.54 5.54
N LEU A 35 3.20 3.81 5.72
CA LEU A 35 4.54 4.42 5.79
C LEU A 35 4.87 5.22 4.52
N ALA A 36 4.49 4.69 3.37
CA ALA A 36 4.70 5.34 2.09
C ALA A 36 3.89 6.63 1.94
N LEU A 37 2.59 6.58 2.24
CA LEU A 37 1.69 7.71 2.09
C LEU A 37 1.97 8.82 3.12
N ARG A 38 2.37 8.45 4.33
CA ARG A 38 2.86 9.42 5.34
C ARG A 38 4.18 10.07 4.94
N GLY A 39 4.92 9.45 4.02
CA GLY A 39 6.20 9.94 3.54
C GLY A 39 7.39 9.55 4.43
N ASP A 40 7.21 8.62 5.37
CA ASP A 40 8.32 8.00 6.13
C ASP A 40 9.11 7.01 5.24
N TRP A 41 8.49 6.49 4.18
CA TRP A 41 9.11 5.69 3.13
C TRP A 41 8.84 6.31 1.76
N ARG A 42 9.86 6.87 1.08
CA ARG A 42 9.70 7.47 -0.26
C ARG A 42 10.57 6.80 -1.33
N SER A 43 11.54 5.97 -0.95
CA SER A 43 12.43 5.26 -1.88
C SER A 43 11.70 4.31 -2.85
N TRP A 44 10.43 3.98 -2.59
CA TRP A 44 9.61 3.25 -3.55
C TRP A 44 9.37 4.03 -4.86
N THR A 45 9.46 5.37 -4.84
CA THR A 45 9.30 6.20 -6.05
C THR A 45 10.43 6.00 -7.06
N VAL A 46 11.61 5.62 -6.56
CA VAL A 46 12.82 5.35 -7.35
C VAL A 46 13.15 3.86 -7.43
N ALA A 47 12.39 3.01 -6.73
CA ALA A 47 12.64 1.58 -6.74
C ALA A 47 12.39 1.02 -8.15
N PRO A 48 13.25 0.11 -8.63
CA PRO A 48 13.01 -0.54 -9.90
C PRO A 48 11.67 -1.26 -9.82
N PRO A 49 10.88 -1.19 -10.89
CA PRO A 49 9.58 -1.79 -10.88
C PRO A 49 9.63 -3.32 -10.71
N ILE A 50 8.84 -3.88 -9.78
CA ILE A 50 8.87 -5.32 -9.40
C ILE A 50 8.31 -6.26 -10.48
N LEU A 51 7.41 -5.79 -11.35
CA LEU A 51 6.78 -6.58 -12.41
C LEU A 51 7.47 -6.33 -13.75
N THR A 52 7.80 -7.40 -14.50
CA THR A 52 8.45 -7.38 -15.83
C THR A 52 7.72 -6.51 -16.87
N LEU A 53 6.42 -6.27 -16.71
CA LEU A 53 5.59 -5.36 -17.52
C LEU A 53 5.94 -3.86 -17.38
N ARG A 54 6.69 -3.47 -16.35
CA ARG A 54 6.85 -2.08 -15.93
C ARG A 54 8.08 -1.35 -16.51
N LYS A 55 8.86 -1.96 -17.42
CA LYS A 55 9.96 -1.25 -18.09
C LYS A 55 9.50 0.02 -18.85
N LYS A 56 8.19 0.20 -19.08
CA LYS A 56 7.60 1.34 -19.80
C LYS A 56 6.87 2.37 -18.92
N LEU A 57 6.66 2.11 -17.63
CA LEU A 57 5.93 3.05 -16.77
C LEU A 57 6.91 3.95 -16.01
N PRO A 58 6.83 5.29 -16.17
CA PRO A 58 7.81 6.19 -15.60
C PRO A 58 7.74 6.26 -14.06
N ILE A 59 6.60 5.88 -13.45
CA ILE A 59 6.36 6.09 -12.02
C ILE A 59 5.75 4.84 -11.38
N ASN A 60 6.36 4.40 -10.27
CA ASN A 60 5.84 3.31 -9.46
C ASN A 60 4.60 3.79 -8.67
N HIS A 61 3.52 3.02 -8.65
CA HIS A 61 2.28 3.35 -7.93
C HIS A 61 1.96 2.32 -6.82
N TYR A 62 2.93 1.46 -6.50
CA TYR A 62 2.79 0.33 -5.60
C TYR A 62 2.15 0.62 -4.23
N PRO A 63 2.43 1.75 -3.53
CA PRO A 63 1.75 2.03 -2.26
C PRO A 63 0.24 2.18 -2.37
N PHE A 64 -0.25 2.70 -3.50
CA PHE A 64 -1.69 2.82 -3.75
C PHE A 64 -2.30 1.44 -4.03
N THR A 65 -1.59 0.58 -4.78
CA THR A 65 -1.99 -0.82 -4.99
C THR A 65 -2.09 -1.57 -3.67
N LEU A 66 -1.08 -1.42 -2.80
CA LEU A 66 -1.07 -2.02 -1.48
C LEU A 66 -2.21 -1.52 -0.60
N LEU A 67 -2.45 -0.20 -0.58
CA LEU A 67 -3.56 0.39 0.16
C LEU A 67 -4.88 -0.21 -0.31
N CYS A 68 -5.14 -0.18 -1.61
CA CYS A 68 -6.39 -0.64 -2.19
C CYS A 68 -6.57 -2.16 -2.02
N ALA A 69 -5.53 -2.97 -2.18
CA ALA A 69 -5.58 -4.40 -1.92
C ALA A 69 -5.90 -4.69 -0.44
N GLY A 70 -5.24 -4.00 0.49
CA GLY A 70 -5.53 -4.12 1.92
C GLY A 70 -6.96 -3.72 2.27
N LEU A 71 -7.44 -2.60 1.71
CA LEU A 71 -8.83 -2.14 1.91
C LEU A 71 -9.85 -3.10 1.28
N ALA A 72 -9.55 -3.70 0.13
CA ALA A 72 -10.43 -4.69 -0.49
C ALA A 72 -10.59 -5.94 0.38
N ILE A 73 -9.48 -6.42 0.97
CA ILE A 73 -9.50 -7.52 1.94
C ILE A 73 -10.34 -7.15 3.17
N LEU A 74 -10.11 -5.99 3.77
CA LEU A 74 -10.89 -5.52 4.91
C LEU A 74 -12.38 -5.37 4.56
N ALA A 75 -12.70 -4.89 3.36
CA ALA A 75 -14.07 -4.72 2.90
C ALA A 75 -14.82 -6.04 2.80
N VAL A 76 -14.16 -7.17 2.52
CA VAL A 76 -14.84 -8.48 2.46
C VAL A 76 -14.80 -9.24 3.78
N MET A 77 -14.06 -8.78 4.81
CA MET A 77 -14.04 -9.43 6.12
C MET A 77 -15.45 -9.63 6.74
N PRO A 78 -16.37 -8.64 6.70
CA PRO A 78 -17.73 -8.83 7.22
C PRO A 78 -18.51 -9.94 6.50
N SER A 79 -18.13 -10.31 5.27
CA SER A 79 -18.81 -11.39 4.55
C SER A 79 -18.69 -12.74 5.25
N LEU A 80 -17.60 -12.99 5.99
CA LEU A 80 -17.40 -14.19 6.81
C LEU A 80 -18.41 -14.24 7.98
N LEU A 81 -18.65 -13.10 8.62
CA LEU A 81 -19.65 -13.00 9.69
C LEU A 81 -21.06 -13.21 9.12
N PHE A 82 -21.37 -12.62 7.97
CA PHE A 82 -22.68 -12.81 7.33
C PHE A 82 -22.90 -14.25 6.87
N GLU A 83 -21.86 -14.94 6.45
CA GLU A 83 -21.91 -16.36 6.16
C GLU A 83 -22.21 -17.19 7.42
N ALA A 84 -21.53 -16.92 8.54
CA ALA A 84 -21.80 -17.57 9.82
C ALA A 84 -23.23 -17.30 10.34
N LEU A 85 -23.78 -16.10 10.09
CA LEU A 85 -25.14 -15.72 10.45
C LEU A 85 -26.22 -16.17 9.43
N ASN A 86 -25.84 -16.89 8.37
CA ASN A 86 -26.73 -17.29 7.27
C ASN A 86 -27.42 -16.11 6.55
N TRP A 87 -26.79 -14.94 6.52
CA TRP A 87 -27.29 -13.73 5.87
C TRP A 87 -26.75 -13.62 4.43
N GLU A 88 -27.32 -14.41 3.53
CA GLU A 88 -26.82 -14.54 2.16
C GLU A 88 -26.85 -13.23 1.37
N GLN A 89 -27.89 -12.41 1.55
CA GLN A 89 -28.01 -11.12 0.87
C GLN A 89 -26.92 -10.13 1.31
N ALA A 90 -26.63 -10.08 2.62
CA ALA A 90 -25.57 -9.25 3.15
C ALA A 90 -24.18 -9.72 2.67
N ARG A 91 -23.95 -11.05 2.62
CA ARG A 91 -22.73 -11.64 2.05
C ARG A 91 -22.56 -11.23 0.59
N LYS A 92 -23.58 -11.41 -0.26
CA LYS A 92 -23.54 -11.00 -1.67
C LYS A 92 -23.27 -9.51 -1.82
N PHE A 93 -23.95 -8.67 -1.04
CA PHE A 93 -23.73 -7.22 -1.04
C PHE A 93 -22.26 -6.84 -0.83
N MET A 94 -21.55 -7.47 0.12
CA MET A 94 -20.13 -7.19 0.38
C MET A 94 -19.24 -7.41 -0.84
N TRP A 95 -19.53 -8.42 -1.66
CA TRP A 95 -18.79 -8.73 -2.88
C TRP A 95 -19.21 -7.88 -4.08
N THR A 96 -20.46 -7.41 -4.11
CA THR A 96 -20.99 -6.62 -5.24
C THR A 96 -20.63 -5.14 -5.14
N VAL A 97 -20.60 -4.56 -3.94
CA VAL A 97 -20.40 -3.11 -3.78
C VAL A 97 -19.14 -2.77 -2.96
N PRO A 98 -19.03 -3.09 -1.66
CA PRO A 98 -17.87 -2.72 -0.84
C PRO A 98 -16.53 -3.22 -1.35
N PHE A 99 -16.46 -4.43 -1.92
CA PHE A 99 -15.22 -4.98 -2.49
C PHE A 99 -14.71 -4.17 -3.68
N TRP A 100 -15.59 -3.76 -4.59
CA TRP A 100 -15.20 -3.10 -5.83
C TRP A 100 -14.79 -1.63 -5.63
N ILE A 101 -15.25 -0.98 -4.55
CA ILE A 101 -14.86 0.40 -4.21
C ILE A 101 -13.32 0.54 -4.10
N PRO A 102 -12.60 -0.28 -3.32
CA PRO A 102 -11.15 -0.35 -3.35
C PRO A 102 -10.59 -1.28 -4.46
N GLY A 103 -11.36 -2.26 -4.93
CA GLY A 103 -10.94 -3.21 -5.97
C GLY A 103 -10.64 -2.55 -7.32
N ILE A 104 -11.51 -1.66 -7.81
CA ILE A 104 -11.29 -0.95 -9.07
C ILE A 104 -10.05 -0.04 -8.99
N PRO A 105 -9.89 0.83 -7.98
CA PRO A 105 -8.66 1.59 -7.77
C PRO A 105 -7.42 0.71 -7.62
N CYS A 106 -7.52 -0.49 -7.04
CA CYS A 106 -6.41 -1.43 -6.95
C CYS A 106 -5.89 -1.79 -8.35
N VAL A 107 -6.77 -2.21 -9.26
CA VAL A 107 -6.40 -2.54 -10.64
C VAL A 107 -5.85 -1.31 -11.38
N LEU A 108 -6.51 -0.16 -11.26
CA LEU A 108 -6.07 1.08 -11.90
C LEU A 108 -4.69 1.51 -11.41
N SER A 109 -4.44 1.40 -10.10
CA SER A 109 -3.18 1.81 -9.47
C SER A 109 -1.97 1.03 -9.97
N VAL A 110 -2.15 -0.14 -10.59
CA VAL A 110 -1.04 -0.87 -11.21
C VAL A 110 -0.45 -0.08 -12.38
N TYR A 111 -1.28 0.68 -13.09
CA TYR A 111 -0.91 1.45 -14.29
C TYR A 111 -0.77 2.94 -14.01
N TRP A 112 -1.69 3.50 -13.23
CA TRP A 112 -1.80 4.92 -13.02
C TRP A 112 -2.51 5.26 -11.70
N TRP A 113 -2.05 6.31 -11.04
CA TRP A 113 -2.76 6.89 -9.91
C TRP A 113 -2.96 8.40 -10.10
N PRO A 114 -4.19 8.92 -9.91
CA PRO A 114 -4.46 10.35 -10.00
C PRO A 114 -3.65 11.11 -8.95
N PRO A 115 -2.82 12.10 -9.34
CA PRO A 115 -1.98 12.82 -8.40
C PRO A 115 -2.76 13.48 -7.26
N ARG A 116 -3.98 13.97 -7.54
CA ARG A 116 -4.84 14.64 -6.55
C ARG A 116 -5.22 13.74 -5.37
N LEU A 117 -5.32 12.42 -5.58
CA LEU A 117 -5.64 11.45 -4.52
C LEU A 117 -4.41 11.02 -3.70
N GLY A 118 -3.21 11.49 -4.06
CA GLY A 118 -2.00 11.24 -3.28
C GLY A 118 -1.79 12.28 -2.16
N PRO A 119 -0.89 12.00 -1.20
CA PRO A 119 -0.53 12.92 -0.12
C PRO A 119 0.19 14.17 -0.65
N ALA A 120 0.23 15.23 0.16
CA ALA A 120 0.78 16.53 -0.25
C ALA A 120 2.23 16.44 -0.77
N TRP A 121 3.09 15.65 -0.13
CA TRP A 121 4.47 15.45 -0.57
C TRP A 121 4.54 14.83 -1.98
N TYR A 122 3.69 13.83 -2.26
CA TYR A 122 3.65 13.13 -3.55
C TYR A 122 3.19 14.07 -4.65
N ARG A 123 2.18 14.91 -4.37
CA ARG A 123 1.70 15.94 -5.30
C ARG A 123 2.79 16.94 -5.66
N ARG A 124 3.49 17.47 -4.66
CA ARG A 124 4.61 18.41 -4.87
C ARG A 124 5.73 17.79 -5.70
N TRP A 125 6.14 16.57 -5.36
CA TRP A 125 7.19 15.87 -6.08
C TRP A 125 6.81 15.53 -7.53
N ARG A 126 5.56 15.07 -7.76
CA ARG A 126 5.02 14.84 -9.11
C ARG A 126 4.97 16.11 -9.96
N ALA A 127 4.60 17.24 -9.35
CA ALA A 127 4.54 18.53 -10.05
C ALA A 127 5.93 19.06 -10.42
N ALA A 128 6.97 18.70 -9.66
CA ALA A 128 8.35 19.13 -9.89
C ALA A 128 9.10 18.35 -10.99
N GLY A 129 8.52 17.27 -11.54
CA GLY A 129 9.14 16.48 -12.62
C GLY A 129 9.33 14.99 -12.30
N GLY A 130 9.23 14.58 -11.04
CA GLY A 130 9.16 13.17 -10.66
C GLY A 130 10.46 12.36 -10.84
N VAL A 131 10.30 11.08 -11.23
CA VAL A 131 11.20 9.92 -10.99
C VAL A 131 12.61 10.01 -11.55
N THR A 132 12.88 10.87 -12.53
CA THR A 132 14.16 10.85 -13.26
C THR A 132 15.10 12.01 -12.92
N SER A 133 14.62 13.07 -12.28
CA SER A 133 15.43 14.28 -12.03
C SER A 133 15.22 14.93 -10.67
N VAL A 134 14.17 14.56 -9.92
CA VAL A 134 13.81 15.24 -8.67
C VAL A 134 13.73 14.26 -7.51
N LEU A 135 14.49 14.58 -6.46
CA LEU A 135 14.45 13.85 -5.19
C LEU A 135 13.06 13.98 -4.56
N PRO A 136 12.45 12.89 -4.04
CA PRO A 136 11.15 12.94 -3.36
C PRO A 136 11.21 13.55 -1.96
N TRP A 137 12.27 14.30 -1.65
CA TRP A 137 12.56 14.93 -0.37
C TRP A 137 12.99 16.37 -0.60
N THR A 138 12.48 17.31 0.19
CA THR A 138 12.98 18.69 0.19
C THR A 138 14.19 18.83 1.10
N ALA A 139 15.01 19.87 0.89
CA ALA A 139 16.14 20.18 1.77
C ALA A 139 15.70 20.34 3.24
N ALA A 140 14.56 20.99 3.48
CA ALA A 140 13.99 21.13 4.81
C ALA A 140 13.58 19.78 5.43
N GLU A 141 13.02 18.86 4.65
CA GLU A 141 12.67 17.51 5.12
C GLU A 141 13.91 16.68 5.47
N ILE A 142 14.99 16.83 4.70
CA ILE A 142 16.27 16.16 4.98
C ILE A 142 16.89 16.70 6.27
N ALA A 143 16.92 18.02 6.45
CA ALA A 143 17.42 18.65 7.66
C ALA A 143 16.59 18.24 8.89
N ALA A 144 15.26 18.22 8.78
CA ALA A 144 14.37 17.77 9.83
C ALA A 144 14.59 16.28 10.18
N ALA A 145 14.82 15.43 9.19
CA ALA A 145 15.14 14.02 9.42
C ALA A 145 16.49 13.83 10.15
N ALA A 146 17.49 14.64 9.81
CA ALA A 146 18.80 14.62 10.47
C ALA A 146 18.72 15.11 11.93
N ALA A 147 17.83 16.06 12.22
CA ALA A 147 17.61 16.61 13.56
C ALA A 147 16.77 15.71 14.50
N LEU A 148 16.21 14.60 14.02
CA LEU A 148 15.50 13.66 14.88
C LEU A 148 16.42 13.06 15.96
N PRO A 149 15.88 12.70 17.14
CA PRO A 149 16.62 11.93 18.15
C PRO A 149 17.10 10.59 17.60
N GLU A 150 18.25 10.13 18.10
CA GLU A 150 18.82 8.83 17.72
C GLU A 150 17.83 7.70 18.02
N SER A 151 17.35 7.07 16.94
CA SER A 151 16.28 6.08 17.01
C SER A 151 16.27 5.22 15.75
N ARG A 152 15.65 4.03 15.86
CA ARG A 152 15.40 3.16 14.69
C ARG A 152 14.61 3.88 13.59
N ARG A 153 13.75 4.84 13.97
CA ARG A 153 12.98 5.65 13.01
C ARG A 153 13.91 6.59 12.24
N LYS A 154 14.79 7.33 12.93
CA LYS A 154 15.79 8.20 12.30
C LYS A 154 16.65 7.44 11.30
N ALA A 155 17.26 6.33 11.74
CA ALA A 155 18.11 5.50 10.89
C ALA A 155 17.38 5.00 9.63
N ARG A 156 16.09 4.63 9.76
CA ARG A 156 15.27 4.20 8.62
C ARG A 156 15.01 5.33 7.63
N ILE A 157 14.65 6.52 8.12
CA ILE A 157 14.37 7.68 7.27
C ILE A 157 15.64 8.12 6.54
N LEU A 158 16.77 8.24 7.24
CA LEU A 158 18.05 8.63 6.64
C LEU A 158 18.48 7.63 5.56
N ARG A 159 18.41 6.32 5.84
CA ARG A 159 18.66 5.28 4.83
C ARG A 159 17.74 5.44 3.61
N ASN A 160 16.49 5.86 3.83
CA ASN A 160 15.53 6.09 2.75
C ASN A 160 15.91 7.25 1.85
N ILE A 161 16.38 8.34 2.46
CA ILE A 161 16.89 9.52 1.78
C ILE A 161 18.12 9.14 0.96
N ASP A 162 19.08 8.42 1.54
CA ASP A 162 20.33 8.04 0.88
C ASP A 162 20.09 7.15 -0.34
N VAL A 163 19.19 6.15 -0.21
CA VAL A 163 18.78 5.32 -1.36
C VAL A 163 18.15 6.17 -2.47
N SER A 164 17.35 7.17 -2.11
CA SER A 164 16.70 8.06 -3.07
C SER A 164 17.72 8.94 -3.79
N LYS A 165 18.69 9.52 -3.07
CA LYS A 165 19.78 10.33 -3.62
C LYS A 165 20.65 9.53 -4.58
N ALA A 166 21.13 8.37 -4.13
CA ALA A 166 22.00 7.50 -4.93
C ALA A 166 21.32 7.01 -6.22
N PHE A 167 19.99 6.92 -6.25
CA PHE A 167 19.27 6.62 -7.50
C PHE A 167 19.23 7.82 -8.44
N VAL A 168 18.85 8.99 -7.95
CA VAL A 168 18.77 10.22 -8.78
C VAL A 168 20.13 10.59 -9.33
N GLU A 169 21.19 10.51 -8.53
CA GLU A 169 22.58 10.71 -9.00
C GLU A 169 22.97 9.74 -10.12
N ARG A 170 22.61 8.46 -9.98
CA ARG A 170 22.83 7.45 -11.04
C ARG A 170 22.00 7.71 -12.30
N ALA A 171 20.80 8.25 -12.17
CA ALA A 171 19.98 8.62 -13.32
C ALA A 171 20.57 9.83 -14.07
N LEU A 172 21.00 10.86 -13.34
CA LEU A 172 21.62 12.06 -13.90
C LEU A 172 22.96 11.77 -14.60
N THR A 173 23.80 10.94 -13.98
CA THR A 173 25.11 10.55 -14.54
C THR A 173 25.03 9.68 -15.79
N ARG A 174 23.91 8.97 -15.99
CA ARG A 174 23.70 8.11 -17.17
C ARG A 174 23.11 8.85 -18.36
N GLY A 175 22.82 10.15 -18.23
CA GLY A 175 22.13 10.94 -19.27
C GLY A 175 20.70 10.45 -19.44
N ALA A 176 19.76 11.08 -18.72
CA ALA A 176 18.33 10.90 -18.98
C ALA A 176 17.97 11.31 -20.41
#